data_AF-A0A6P2DCP8-F1
#
_entry.id   AF-A0A6P2DCP8-F1
#
_cell.length_a   1.000
_cell.length_b   1.000
_cell.length_c   1.000
_cell.angle_alpha   90.00
_cell.angle_beta   90.00
_cell.angle_gamma   90.00
#
_symmetry.space_group_name_H-M   'P 1'
#
loop_
_entity.id
_entity.type
_entity.pdbx_description
1 polymer ?
#
loop_
_entity_poly.entity_id
_entity_poly.type
_entity_poly.pdbx_seq_one_letter_code
_entity_poly.pdbx_strand_id
1 'polypeptide(L)'
;MHEEAGFLSVIRQSPADNTARLVFADWLDEQDDPNCKIKADFIRLELHIATAEQGLTRLRWSQRLQNLAAQIAPRWLAIVSRPRLESCRMSLGCPSQWEQLTPTDDAKVRFCAVCKKGTHYCETLQEAQNYAANGDTIAVTPALARWLFDRPPQPGPPKYLAPPRRLRQIALGAVRRSAPGRTPLPVRASHVNEPISLILGVVERVNRPVTNPPTATEETPEQTPTNDSPQWEPDPQTGSCDNTGRKSRQQKRQKGRNQNRRIERENWEETD
;
A
#
# COMPACT_ATOMS: atom_id res chain seq x y z
N MET A 1 -9.96 21.98 -15.66
CA MET A 1 -9.58 20.86 -14.79
C MET A 1 -10.31 20.87 -13.43
N HIS A 2 -11.53 21.39 -13.34
CA HIS A 2 -12.21 21.56 -12.04
C HIS A 2 -12.92 20.29 -11.53
N GLU A 3 -13.26 19.36 -12.44
CA GLU A 3 -14.00 18.14 -12.07
C GLU A 3 -13.15 17.14 -11.27
N GLU A 4 -11.91 16.82 -11.71
CA GLU A 4 -11.01 15.92 -10.96
C GLU A 4 -10.74 16.46 -9.54
N ALA A 5 -10.49 17.77 -9.42
CA ALA A 5 -10.29 18.40 -8.11
C ALA A 5 -11.52 18.26 -7.19
N GLY A 6 -12.73 18.30 -7.75
CA GLY A 6 -13.97 18.02 -7.03
C GLY A 6 -14.02 16.60 -6.48
N PHE A 7 -13.72 15.59 -7.32
CA PHE A 7 -13.64 14.20 -6.88
C PHE A 7 -12.57 13.96 -5.82
N LEU A 8 -11.37 14.52 -6.02
CA LEU A 8 -10.27 14.40 -5.06
C LEU A 8 -10.61 15.06 -3.72
N SER A 9 -11.34 16.17 -3.73
CA SER A 9 -11.86 16.81 -2.51
C SER A 9 -12.83 15.89 -1.76
N VAL A 10 -13.79 15.29 -2.46
CA VAL A 10 -14.75 14.34 -1.86
C VAL A 10 -14.03 13.13 -1.28
N ILE A 11 -13.11 12.53 -2.02
CA ILE A 11 -12.31 11.38 -1.55
C ILE A 11 -11.43 11.78 -0.36
N ARG A 12 -10.87 12.99 -0.33
CA ARG A 12 -10.08 13.46 0.81
C ARG A 12 -10.91 13.61 2.08
N GLN A 13 -12.16 14.06 1.96
CA GLN A 13 -13.09 14.20 3.09
C GLN A 13 -13.58 12.84 3.60
N SER A 14 -13.80 11.89 2.69
CA SER A 14 -14.31 10.54 2.99
C SER A 14 -13.44 9.45 2.33
N PRO A 15 -12.18 9.28 2.75
CA PRO A 15 -11.19 8.41 2.10
C PRO A 15 -11.53 6.91 2.14
N ALA A 16 -12.36 6.50 3.10
CA ALA A 16 -12.87 5.13 3.23
C ALA A 16 -14.11 4.84 2.36
N ASP A 17 -14.69 5.85 1.70
CA ASP A 17 -15.88 5.67 0.86
C ASP A 17 -15.52 5.04 -0.49
N ASN A 18 -15.74 3.72 -0.58
CA ASN A 18 -15.52 2.96 -1.81
C ASN A 18 -16.42 3.40 -2.96
N THR A 19 -17.62 3.93 -2.67
CA THR A 19 -18.57 4.38 -3.69
C THR A 19 -18.03 5.61 -4.41
N ALA A 20 -17.61 6.64 -3.66
CA ALA A 20 -17.02 7.85 -4.25
C ALA A 20 -15.79 7.52 -5.12
N ARG A 21 -14.99 6.54 -4.70
CA ARG A 21 -13.79 6.10 -5.43
C ARG A 21 -14.14 5.37 -6.73
N LEU A 22 -15.14 4.50 -6.72
CA LEU A 22 -15.59 3.80 -7.92
C LEU A 22 -16.24 4.75 -8.92
N VAL A 23 -17.07 5.70 -8.47
CA VAL A 23 -17.62 6.76 -9.33
C VAL A 23 -16.50 7.58 -9.96
N PHE A 24 -15.46 7.90 -9.20
CA PHE A 24 -14.29 8.60 -9.74
C PHE A 24 -13.52 7.75 -10.77
N ALA A 25 -13.35 6.44 -10.52
CA ALA A 25 -12.73 5.53 -11.48
C ALA A 25 -13.53 5.42 -12.80
N ASP A 26 -14.86 5.40 -12.70
CA ASP A 26 -15.74 5.40 -13.88
C ASP A 26 -15.61 6.72 -14.66
N TRP A 27 -15.59 7.87 -13.96
CA TRP A 27 -15.36 9.18 -14.59
C TRP A 27 -13.99 9.26 -15.27
N LEU A 28 -12.94 8.66 -14.68
CA LEU A 28 -11.59 8.60 -15.26
C LEU A 28 -11.58 7.81 -16.59
N ASP A 29 -12.27 6.68 -16.67
CA ASP A 29 -12.35 5.91 -17.92
C ASP A 29 -13.04 6.67 -19.06
N GLU A 30 -13.91 7.63 -18.75
CA GLU A 30 -14.58 8.45 -19.77
C GLU A 30 -13.68 9.53 -20.39
N GLN A 31 -12.52 9.83 -19.78
CA GLN A 31 -11.63 10.89 -20.25
C GLN A 31 -10.85 10.54 -21.53
N ASP A 32 -10.78 9.26 -21.94
CA ASP A 32 -10.05 8.79 -23.14
C ASP A 32 -8.56 9.20 -23.14
N ASP A 33 -7.98 9.29 -21.94
CA ASP A 33 -6.57 9.57 -21.70
C ASP A 33 -5.90 8.33 -21.09
N PRO A 34 -4.73 7.89 -21.59
CA PRO A 34 -4.00 6.76 -21.02
C PRO A 34 -3.69 6.91 -19.52
N ASN A 35 -3.38 8.12 -19.04
CA ASN A 35 -3.07 8.32 -17.62
C ASN A 35 -4.34 8.18 -16.75
N CYS A 36 -5.48 8.68 -17.21
CA CYS A 36 -6.76 8.44 -16.55
C CYS A 36 -7.10 6.94 -16.44
N LYS A 37 -6.81 6.15 -17.48
CA LYS A 37 -7.03 4.69 -17.44
C LYS A 37 -6.14 4.00 -16.41
N ILE A 38 -4.87 4.40 -16.30
CA ILE A 38 -3.94 3.88 -15.27
C ILE A 38 -4.46 4.20 -13.86
N LYS A 39 -4.93 5.44 -13.63
CA LYS A 39 -5.52 5.85 -12.34
C LYS A 39 -6.79 5.05 -12.01
N ALA A 40 -7.67 4.83 -12.99
CA ALA A 40 -8.90 4.05 -12.81
C ALA A 40 -8.59 2.58 -12.47
N ASP A 41 -7.68 1.95 -13.22
CA ASP A 41 -7.20 0.60 -12.98
C ASP A 41 -6.57 0.45 -11.59
N PHE A 42 -5.79 1.44 -11.15
CA PHE A 42 -5.20 1.47 -9.80
C PHE A 42 -6.28 1.43 -8.72
N ILE A 43 -7.30 2.30 -8.81
CA ILE A 43 -8.39 2.37 -7.82
C ILE A 43 -9.12 1.03 -7.72
N ARG A 44 -9.51 0.46 -8.86
CA ARG A 44 -10.26 -0.80 -8.89
C ARG A 44 -9.43 -1.97 -8.37
N LEU A 45 -8.16 -2.05 -8.75
CA LEU A 45 -7.27 -3.12 -8.30
C LEU A 45 -7.02 -3.03 -6.78
N GLU A 46 -6.85 -1.83 -6.23
CA GLU A 46 -6.68 -1.64 -4.80
C GLU A 46 -7.93 -2.08 -4.01
N LEU A 47 -9.12 -1.74 -4.50
CA LEU A 47 -10.40 -2.21 -3.93
C LEU A 47 -10.52 -3.73 -4.00
N HIS A 48 -10.17 -4.31 -5.13
CA HIS A 48 -10.19 -5.76 -5.32
C HIS A 48 -9.23 -6.49 -4.37
N ILE A 49 -8.00 -5.98 -4.17
CA ILE A 49 -7.03 -6.52 -3.21
C ILE A 49 -7.55 -6.42 -1.77
N ALA A 50 -8.31 -5.38 -1.43
CA ALA A 50 -8.88 -5.24 -0.09
C ALA A 50 -9.96 -6.30 0.21
N THR A 51 -10.72 -6.74 -0.80
CA THR A 51 -11.74 -7.79 -0.66
C THR A 51 -11.20 -9.21 -0.87
N ALA A 52 -10.03 -9.34 -1.48
CA ALA A 52 -9.40 -10.62 -1.80
C ALA A 52 -8.99 -11.44 -0.56
N GLU A 53 -9.28 -12.74 -0.60
CA GLU A 53 -8.71 -13.71 0.34
C GLU A 53 -7.18 -13.74 0.28
N GLN A 54 -6.55 -14.16 1.36
CA GLN A 54 -5.09 -14.23 1.46
C GLN A 54 -4.55 -15.37 0.58
N GLY A 55 -3.40 -15.17 -0.08
CA GLY A 55 -2.76 -16.22 -0.89
C GLY A 55 -1.86 -15.69 -2.02
N LEU A 56 -1.42 -16.59 -2.90
CA LEU A 56 -0.55 -16.27 -4.05
C LEU A 56 -1.21 -15.28 -5.03
N THR A 57 -2.53 -15.35 -5.19
CA THR A 57 -3.29 -14.41 -6.02
C THR A 57 -3.13 -12.97 -5.54
N ARG A 58 -3.15 -12.75 -4.22
CA ARG A 58 -2.93 -11.44 -3.61
C ARG A 58 -1.52 -10.91 -3.91
N LEU A 59 -0.50 -11.76 -3.94
CA LEU A 59 0.87 -11.38 -4.27
C LEU A 59 0.97 -10.86 -5.72
N ARG A 60 0.39 -11.59 -6.68
CA ARG A 60 0.37 -11.17 -8.09
C ARG A 60 -0.35 -9.84 -8.28
N TRP A 61 -1.50 -9.66 -7.62
CA TRP A 61 -2.24 -8.40 -7.68
C TRP A 61 -1.49 -7.25 -7.01
N SER A 62 -0.79 -7.51 -5.90
CA SER A 62 0.03 -6.50 -5.23
C SER A 62 1.16 -6.02 -6.15
N GLN A 63 1.82 -6.92 -6.89
CA GLN A 63 2.84 -6.56 -7.86
C GLN A 63 2.26 -5.72 -9.02
N ARG A 64 1.08 -6.09 -9.55
CA ARG A 64 0.40 -5.29 -10.57
C ARG A 64 0.01 -3.90 -10.04
N LEU A 65 -0.49 -3.81 -8.81
CA LEU A 65 -0.83 -2.55 -8.16
C LEU A 65 0.40 -1.65 -8.04
N GLN A 66 1.53 -2.22 -7.65
CA GLN A 66 2.80 -1.53 -7.54
C GLN A 66 3.25 -0.94 -8.88
N ASN A 67 3.17 -1.72 -9.97
CA ASN A 67 3.52 -1.27 -11.31
C ASN A 67 2.62 -0.12 -11.81
N LEU A 68 1.32 -0.13 -11.47
CA LEU A 68 0.42 0.97 -11.77
C LEU A 68 0.77 2.22 -10.94
N ALA A 69 1.00 2.03 -9.63
CA ALA A 69 1.34 3.11 -8.72
C ALA A 69 2.63 3.84 -9.12
N ALA A 70 3.64 3.12 -9.62
CA ALA A 70 4.90 3.71 -10.08
C ALA A 70 4.74 4.69 -11.26
N GLN A 71 3.60 4.67 -11.96
CA GLN A 71 3.29 5.55 -13.08
C GLN A 71 2.39 6.74 -12.69
N ILE A 72 1.95 6.82 -11.44
CA ILE A 72 1.00 7.83 -10.97
C ILE A 72 1.72 8.85 -10.08
N ALA A 73 1.37 10.13 -10.23
CA ALA A 73 1.90 11.21 -9.41
C ALA A 73 1.72 10.91 -7.90
N PRO A 74 2.78 10.99 -7.08
CA PRO A 74 2.70 10.63 -5.66
C PRO A 74 1.71 11.44 -4.83
N ARG A 75 1.55 12.73 -5.11
CA ARG A 75 0.56 13.59 -4.45
C ARG A 75 -0.87 13.09 -4.68
N TRP A 76 -1.17 12.58 -5.88
CA TRP A 76 -2.45 11.96 -6.18
C TRP A 76 -2.64 10.66 -5.40
N LEU A 77 -1.59 9.82 -5.32
CA LEU A 77 -1.61 8.61 -4.51
C LEU A 77 -1.81 8.89 -3.01
N ALA A 78 -1.26 9.97 -2.46
CA ALA A 78 -1.47 10.30 -1.04
C ALA A 78 -2.94 10.57 -0.69
N ILE A 79 -3.73 11.08 -1.65
CA ILE A 79 -5.16 11.32 -1.51
C ILE A 79 -5.94 10.01 -1.67
N VAL A 80 -5.65 9.26 -2.73
CA VAL A 80 -6.48 8.14 -3.16
C VAL A 80 -6.00 6.80 -2.61
N SER A 81 -4.73 6.54 -2.37
CA SER A 81 -4.29 5.22 -1.90
C SER A 81 -4.64 4.91 -0.44
N ARG A 82 -4.59 3.61 -0.10
CA ARG A 82 -4.96 3.03 1.19
C ARG A 82 -3.82 2.22 1.83
N PRO A 83 -2.63 2.80 1.98
CA PRO A 83 -1.50 2.10 2.57
C PRO A 83 -1.77 1.78 4.05
N ARG A 84 -1.17 0.67 4.50
CA ARG A 84 -1.11 0.35 5.93
C ARG A 84 -0.14 1.30 6.62
N LEU A 85 -0.48 1.68 7.85
CA LEU A 85 0.41 2.47 8.68
C LEU A 85 1.52 1.60 9.27
N GLU A 86 2.69 2.19 9.41
CA GLU A 86 3.84 1.60 10.08
C GLU A 86 4.33 2.46 11.24
N SER A 87 5.12 1.84 12.10
CA SER A 87 5.74 2.49 13.27
C SER A 87 4.75 3.04 14.30
N CYS A 88 3.45 2.74 14.19
CA CYS A 88 2.49 3.03 15.24
C CYS A 88 2.67 2.03 16.40
N ARG A 89 3.42 2.41 17.45
CA ARG A 89 3.84 1.50 18.51
C ARG A 89 2.87 1.32 19.68
N MET A 90 1.88 2.20 19.90
CA MET A 90 1.41 2.40 21.28
C MET A 90 -0.09 2.52 21.56
N SER A 91 -1.01 1.99 20.74
CA SER A 91 -2.41 2.02 21.19
C SER A 91 -3.26 0.93 20.60
N LEU A 92 -3.72 0.03 21.48
CA LEU A 92 -4.95 -0.75 21.29
C LEU A 92 -6.06 0.27 20.95
N GLY A 93 -6.41 0.39 19.67
CA GLY A 93 -7.40 1.37 19.20
C GLY A 93 -6.92 2.28 18.07
N CYS A 94 -5.63 2.29 17.69
CA CYS A 94 -5.23 2.98 16.46
C CYS A 94 -5.76 2.21 15.23
N PRO A 95 -6.45 2.87 14.29
CA PRO A 95 -7.07 2.20 13.14
C PRO A 95 -6.07 1.52 12.21
N SER A 96 -4.79 1.87 12.28
CA SER A 96 -3.69 1.28 11.51
C SER A 96 -3.82 1.39 9.97
N GLN A 97 -4.78 2.20 9.49
CA GLN A 97 -5.07 2.43 8.07
C GLN A 97 -5.04 3.93 7.78
N TRP A 98 -4.38 4.31 6.68
CA TRP A 98 -4.23 5.70 6.26
C TRP A 98 -5.56 6.41 6.00
N GLU A 99 -6.53 5.72 5.41
CA GLU A 99 -7.87 6.28 5.15
C GLU A 99 -8.63 6.61 6.44
N GLN A 100 -8.32 6.00 7.58
CA GLN A 100 -9.06 6.24 8.82
C GLN A 100 -8.52 7.44 9.61
N LEU A 101 -7.48 8.12 9.10
CA LEU A 101 -6.89 9.29 9.72
C LEU A 101 -7.56 10.58 9.25
N THR A 102 -7.60 11.59 10.12
CA THR A 102 -8.14 12.91 9.80
C THR A 102 -7.24 13.61 8.78
N PRO A 103 -7.77 14.07 7.63
CA PRO A 103 -6.97 14.82 6.65
C PRO A 103 -6.51 16.16 7.26
N THR A 104 -5.26 16.55 7.00
CA THR A 104 -4.76 17.92 7.27
C THR A 104 -4.78 18.72 5.97
N ASP A 105 -4.21 19.94 5.93
CA ASP A 105 -4.09 20.77 4.72
C ASP A 105 -3.07 20.22 3.70
N ASP A 106 -2.08 19.46 4.17
CA ASP A 106 -1.14 18.75 3.31
C ASP A 106 -1.69 17.34 2.97
N ALA A 107 -1.81 17.02 1.69
CA ALA A 107 -2.25 15.70 1.25
C ALA A 107 -1.32 14.56 1.73
N LYS A 108 -0.05 14.87 1.98
CA LYS A 108 0.95 13.90 2.48
C LYS A 108 0.95 13.76 3.99
N VAL A 109 0.14 14.52 4.72
CA VAL A 109 0.08 14.44 6.18
C VAL A 109 -1.35 14.18 6.62
N ARG A 110 -1.51 13.26 7.57
CA ARG A 110 -2.78 13.03 8.24
C ARG A 110 -2.59 12.98 9.74
N PHE A 111 -3.64 13.29 10.49
CA PHE A 111 -3.59 13.29 11.94
C PHE A 111 -4.34 12.08 12.50
N CYS A 112 -3.69 11.35 13.40
CA CYS A 112 -4.35 10.28 14.13
C CYS A 112 -4.91 10.82 15.45
N ALA A 113 -6.24 10.85 15.58
CA ALA A 113 -6.91 11.33 16.79
C ALA A 113 -6.59 10.50 18.05
N VAL A 114 -6.26 9.21 17.87
CA VAL A 114 -5.97 8.28 18.98
C VAL A 114 -4.57 8.51 19.56
N CYS A 115 -3.54 8.50 18.72
CA CYS A 115 -2.16 8.69 19.19
C CYS A 115 -1.73 10.17 19.24
N LYS A 116 -2.57 11.09 18.73
CA LYS A 116 -2.34 12.54 18.66
C LYS A 116 -1.05 12.93 17.93
N LYS A 117 -0.66 12.16 16.92
CA LYS A 117 0.54 12.40 16.10
C LYS A 117 0.19 12.61 14.63
N GLY A 118 1.03 13.40 13.97
CA GLY A 118 1.10 13.44 12.51
C GLY A 118 1.54 12.08 11.95
N THR A 119 0.94 11.70 10.84
CA THR A 119 1.28 10.53 10.05
C THR A 119 1.69 10.99 8.67
N HIS A 120 2.86 10.56 8.21
CA HIS A 120 3.48 11.07 6.97
C HIS A 120 3.41 10.03 5.85
N TYR A 121 2.92 10.45 4.69
CA TYR A 121 2.96 9.69 3.46
C TYR A 121 4.35 9.78 2.83
N CYS A 122 5.08 8.67 2.81
CA CYS A 122 6.46 8.60 2.36
C CYS A 122 6.53 7.99 0.95
N GLU A 123 7.22 8.68 0.05
CA GLU A 123 7.42 8.27 -1.34
C GLU A 123 8.69 7.44 -1.53
N THR A 124 9.67 7.65 -0.65
CA THR A 124 10.94 6.95 -0.66
C THR A 124 11.17 6.19 0.65
N LEU A 125 12.02 5.17 0.60
CA LEU A 125 12.44 4.46 1.81
C LEU A 125 13.24 5.37 2.75
N GLN A 126 13.98 6.34 2.21
CA GLN A 126 14.76 7.28 3.01
C GLN A 126 13.86 8.21 3.83
N GLU A 127 12.81 8.77 3.23
CA GLU A 127 11.80 9.55 3.95
C GLU A 127 11.16 8.72 5.07
N ALA A 128 10.73 7.50 4.74
CA ALA A 128 10.15 6.57 5.71
C ALA A 128 11.09 6.31 6.89
N GLN A 129 12.38 6.09 6.63
CA GLN A 129 13.39 5.90 7.67
C GLN A 129 13.59 7.16 8.53
N ASN A 130 13.64 8.34 7.92
CA ASN A 130 13.81 9.62 8.63
C ASN A 130 12.64 9.88 9.59
N TYR A 131 11.40 9.78 9.11
CA TYR A 131 10.22 9.96 9.96
C TYR A 131 10.11 8.86 11.03
N ALA A 132 10.42 7.60 10.68
CA ALA A 132 10.41 6.52 11.66
C ALA A 132 11.48 6.69 12.75
N ALA A 133 12.66 7.22 12.43
CA ALA A 133 13.73 7.52 13.39
C ALA A 133 13.31 8.62 14.38
N ASN A 134 12.48 9.57 13.94
CA ASN A 134 11.88 10.61 14.78
C ASN A 134 10.69 10.11 15.62
N GLY A 135 10.27 8.85 15.44
CA GLY A 135 9.15 8.25 16.16
C GLY A 135 7.78 8.66 15.63
N ASP A 136 7.72 9.14 14.39
CA ASP A 136 6.49 9.45 13.67
C ASP A 136 5.85 8.17 13.09
N THR A 137 4.54 8.22 12.88
CA THR A 137 3.83 7.17 12.15
C THR A 137 3.95 7.43 10.67
N ILE A 138 4.18 6.39 9.87
CA ILE A 138 4.38 6.55 8.43
C ILE A 138 3.39 5.71 7.64
N ALA A 139 3.03 6.18 6.46
CA ALA A 139 2.31 5.47 5.43
C ALA A 139 3.21 5.43 4.20
N VAL A 140 3.56 4.26 3.70
CA VAL A 140 4.50 4.14 2.58
C VAL A 140 3.74 3.92 1.29
N THR A 141 4.11 4.65 0.23
CA THR A 141 3.45 4.56 -1.08
C THR A 141 3.41 3.12 -1.60
N PRO A 142 2.29 2.69 -2.23
CA PRO A 142 2.22 1.38 -2.89
C PRO A 142 3.14 1.28 -4.11
N ALA A 143 3.72 2.38 -4.60
CA ALA A 143 4.71 2.36 -5.67
C ALA A 143 6.06 1.75 -5.24
N LEU A 144 6.39 1.85 -3.95
CA LEU A 144 7.65 1.31 -3.43
C LEU A 144 7.58 -0.21 -3.35
N ALA A 145 8.56 -0.87 -3.97
CA ALA A 145 8.77 -2.30 -3.82
C ALA A 145 9.10 -2.56 -2.37
N ARG A 146 8.22 -3.27 -1.67
CA ARG A 146 8.51 -3.74 -0.31
C ARG A 146 8.79 -5.21 -0.38
N TRP A 147 10.06 -5.57 -0.32
CA TRP A 147 10.40 -6.95 -0.06
C TRP A 147 9.99 -7.27 1.38
N LEU A 148 9.45 -8.47 1.60
CA LEU A 148 9.07 -8.99 2.93
C LEU A 148 10.20 -8.88 3.97
N PHE A 149 11.43 -8.64 3.54
CA PHE A 149 12.64 -8.53 4.35
C PHE A 149 13.13 -7.08 4.58
N ASP A 150 12.55 -6.07 3.92
CA ASP A 150 12.96 -4.66 4.06
C ASP A 150 12.35 -3.98 5.28
N ARG A 151 11.60 -4.72 6.11
CA ARG A 151 11.13 -4.17 7.39
C ARG A 151 12.39 -3.82 8.18
N PRO A 152 12.63 -2.54 8.52
CA PRO A 152 13.78 -2.19 9.33
C PRO A 152 13.74 -3.08 10.57
N PRO A 153 14.89 -3.64 11.01
CA PRO A 153 14.91 -4.51 12.17
C PRO A 153 14.15 -3.77 13.26
N GLN A 154 13.04 -4.36 13.72
CA GLN A 154 12.28 -3.80 14.83
C GLN A 154 13.33 -3.52 15.91
N PRO A 155 13.45 -2.29 16.44
CA PRO A 155 14.39 -2.08 17.52
C PRO A 155 14.07 -3.15 18.54
N GLY A 156 15.07 -3.98 18.82
CA GLY A 156 14.87 -5.18 19.62
C GLY A 156 14.07 -4.80 20.86
N PRO A 157 13.23 -5.72 21.39
CA PRO A 157 12.40 -5.42 22.55
C PRO A 157 13.25 -4.63 23.55
N PRO A 158 12.74 -3.49 24.08
CA PRO A 158 13.53 -2.62 24.96
C PRO A 158 14.22 -3.55 25.92
N LYS A 159 15.57 -3.59 25.91
CA LYS A 159 16.36 -4.63 26.60
C LYS A 159 15.75 -4.76 27.97
N TYR A 160 14.87 -5.76 28.16
CA TYR A 160 14.22 -5.96 29.43
C TYR A 160 15.43 -6.22 30.30
N LEU A 161 15.74 -5.27 31.20
CA LEU A 161 16.81 -5.42 32.16
C LEU A 161 16.61 -6.81 32.70
N ALA A 162 17.52 -7.72 32.32
CA ALA A 162 17.36 -9.12 32.62
C ALA A 162 16.97 -9.17 34.10
N PRO A 163 15.84 -9.77 34.47
CA PRO A 163 15.39 -9.74 35.86
C PRO A 163 16.59 -10.10 36.71
N PRO A 164 16.94 -9.28 37.72
CA PRO A 164 18.17 -9.47 38.46
C PRO A 164 18.27 -10.94 38.85
N ARG A 165 19.42 -11.57 38.62
CA ARG A 165 19.71 -13.00 38.90
C ARG A 165 19.68 -13.32 40.41
N ARG A 166 18.60 -12.98 41.10
CA ARG A 166 18.25 -13.30 42.49
C ARG A 166 16.82 -13.83 42.44
N LEU A 167 16.46 -15.07 42.80
CA LEU A 167 17.10 -16.13 43.56
C LEU A 167 16.64 -17.46 42.93
N ARG A 168 17.58 -18.31 42.51
CA ARG A 168 17.32 -19.69 42.12
C ARG A 168 17.97 -20.63 43.13
N GLN A 169 17.59 -20.47 44.39
CA GLN A 169 17.82 -21.44 45.46
C GLN A 169 16.56 -21.45 46.31
N ILE A 170 16.10 -22.64 46.72
CA ILE A 170 14.84 -22.99 47.41
C ILE A 170 13.69 -23.18 46.39
N ALA A 171 13.10 -24.36 46.15
CA ALA A 171 13.13 -25.64 46.83
C ALA A 171 12.95 -26.79 45.81
N LEU A 172 13.86 -27.76 45.85
CA LEU A 172 13.59 -29.13 45.44
C LEU A 172 12.71 -29.75 46.53
N GLY A 173 11.39 -29.69 46.36
CA GLY A 173 10.41 -30.28 47.27
C GLY A 173 9.41 -31.11 46.49
N ALA A 174 9.63 -32.42 46.51
CA ALA A 174 8.85 -33.44 45.84
C ALA A 174 7.37 -33.45 46.22
N VAL A 175 6.47 -33.65 45.24
CA VAL A 175 5.29 -34.53 45.39
C VAL A 175 4.97 -35.16 44.03
N ARG A 176 5.29 -36.45 43.89
CA ARG A 176 4.68 -37.33 42.89
C ARG A 176 3.25 -37.63 43.34
N ARG A 177 2.24 -37.36 42.50
CA ARG A 177 0.98 -38.10 42.53
C ARG A 177 0.64 -38.54 41.13
N SER A 178 0.69 -39.86 40.95
CA SER A 178 0.18 -40.60 39.82
C SER A 178 -1.34 -40.40 39.71
N ALA A 179 -1.83 -40.08 38.52
CA ALA A 179 -3.23 -40.24 38.16
C ALA A 179 -3.33 -41.29 37.05
N PRO A 180 -4.09 -42.38 37.23
CA PRO A 180 -4.40 -43.33 36.17
C PRO A 180 -5.67 -42.89 35.42
N GLY A 181 -5.71 -43.17 34.12
CA GLY A 181 -6.96 -43.28 33.37
C GLY A 181 -7.30 -42.11 32.45
N ARG A 182 -6.64 -42.05 31.28
CA ARG A 182 -7.32 -41.60 30.05
C ARG A 182 -7.07 -42.61 28.95
N THR A 183 -8.18 -43.18 28.48
CA THR A 183 -8.28 -44.06 27.32
C THR A 183 -7.88 -43.31 26.04
N PRO A 184 -7.17 -43.96 25.11
CA PRO A 184 -6.84 -43.39 23.81
C PRO A 184 -8.06 -43.43 22.89
N LEU A 185 -8.37 -42.30 22.25
CA LEU A 185 -9.33 -42.24 21.16
C LEU A 185 -8.68 -42.77 19.86
N PRO A 186 -9.44 -43.44 18.98
CA PRO A 186 -8.91 -43.96 17.72
C PRO A 186 -8.62 -42.83 16.73
N VAL A 187 -7.36 -42.73 16.30
CA VAL A 187 -6.91 -41.87 15.20
C VAL A 187 -7.35 -42.52 13.89
N ARG A 188 -8.28 -41.88 13.17
CA ARG A 188 -8.65 -42.24 11.80
C ARG A 188 -7.56 -41.71 10.87
N ALA A 189 -6.75 -42.62 10.33
CA ALA A 189 -5.82 -42.33 9.25
C ALA A 189 -6.59 -42.16 7.94
N SER A 190 -6.73 -40.93 7.48
CA SER A 190 -7.12 -40.62 6.10
C SER A 190 -5.87 -40.24 5.33
N HIS A 191 -5.40 -41.24 4.57
CA HIS A 191 -4.33 -41.17 3.59
C HIS A 191 -4.82 -40.36 2.39
N VAL A 192 -4.29 -39.15 2.18
CA VAL A 192 -4.36 -38.47 0.88
C VAL A 192 -2.94 -38.04 0.55
N ASN A 193 -2.34 -38.79 -0.37
CA ASN A 193 -0.97 -38.64 -0.82
C ASN A 193 -1.04 -37.89 -2.16
N GLU A 194 -0.95 -36.57 -2.12
CA GLU A 194 -0.83 -35.72 -3.32
C GLU A 194 0.61 -35.19 -3.42
N PRO A 195 1.35 -35.47 -4.51
CA PRO A 195 2.71 -34.98 -4.67
C PRO A 195 2.71 -33.49 -5.04
N ILE A 196 3.11 -32.64 -4.08
CA ILE A 196 3.45 -31.23 -4.34
C ILE A 196 4.76 -31.20 -5.13
N SER A 197 4.67 -31.01 -6.45
CA SER A 197 5.82 -30.66 -7.28
C SER A 197 6.31 -29.25 -6.91
N LEU A 198 7.32 -29.20 -6.04
CA LEU A 198 8.09 -27.98 -5.75
C LEU A 198 9.01 -27.66 -6.93
N ILE A 199 8.58 -26.74 -7.80
CA ILE A 199 9.49 -26.03 -8.71
C ILE A 199 10.16 -24.92 -7.89
N LEU A 200 11.31 -25.24 -7.29
CA LEU A 200 12.23 -24.24 -6.77
C LEU A 200 13.01 -23.64 -7.95
N GLY A 201 12.52 -22.49 -8.44
CA GLY A 201 13.30 -21.64 -9.34
C GLY A 201 14.49 -21.06 -8.59
N VAL A 202 15.69 -21.52 -8.94
CA VAL A 202 16.97 -20.96 -8.50
C VAL A 202 17.07 -19.55 -9.07
N VAL A 203 16.81 -18.54 -8.24
CA VAL A 203 17.14 -17.14 -8.56
C VAL A 203 18.60 -16.93 -8.19
N GLU A 204 19.46 -17.04 -9.18
CA GLU A 204 20.89 -16.83 -9.09
C GLU A 204 21.17 -15.36 -8.74
N ARG A 205 21.66 -15.14 -7.50
CA ARG A 205 22.09 -13.82 -7.02
C ARG A 205 23.40 -13.44 -7.72
N VAL A 206 23.32 -12.54 -8.70
CA VAL A 206 24.49 -11.81 -9.18
C VAL A 206 24.87 -10.77 -8.12
N ASN A 207 25.82 -11.12 -7.26
CA ASN A 207 26.53 -10.18 -6.40
C ASN A 207 27.35 -9.24 -7.29
N ARG A 208 26.83 -8.04 -7.56
CA ARG A 208 27.65 -6.96 -8.13
C ARG A 208 28.36 -6.22 -6.99
N PRO A 209 29.70 -6.06 -7.03
CA PRO A 209 30.41 -5.24 -6.07
C PRO A 209 29.99 -3.77 -6.23
N VAL A 210 29.60 -3.16 -5.11
CA VAL A 210 29.37 -1.71 -5.00
C VAL A 210 30.73 -1.01 -5.04
N THR A 211 31.06 -0.39 -6.16
CA THR A 211 32.19 0.55 -6.24
C THR A 211 31.75 1.89 -5.69
N ASN A 212 32.37 2.33 -4.59
CA ASN A 212 32.16 3.66 -4.03
C ASN A 212 32.61 4.73 -5.03
N PRO A 213 31.83 5.80 -5.26
CA PRO A 213 32.29 6.94 -6.04
C PRO A 213 33.37 7.74 -5.29
N PRO A 214 34.30 8.40 -6.00
CA PRO A 214 35.33 9.23 -5.40
C PRO A 214 34.73 10.49 -4.76
N THR A 215 35.23 10.79 -3.57
CA THR A 215 34.99 11.99 -2.77
C THR A 215 35.38 13.23 -3.58
N ALA A 216 34.40 14.06 -3.94
CA ALA A 216 34.63 15.39 -4.48
C ALA A 216 34.68 16.41 -3.33
N THR A 217 35.75 17.19 -3.34
CA THR A 217 36.11 18.25 -2.40
C THR A 217 35.06 19.36 -2.38
N GLU A 218 34.68 19.78 -1.16
CA GLU A 218 33.81 20.93 -0.89
C GLU A 218 34.51 22.25 -1.29
N GLU A 219 33.88 23.04 -2.17
CA GLU A 219 34.08 24.49 -2.26
C GLU A 219 32.81 25.18 -1.75
N THR A 220 32.96 25.97 -0.69
CA THR A 220 31.92 26.78 -0.05
C THR A 220 31.86 28.15 -0.70
N PRO A 221 30.69 28.59 -1.22
CA PRO A 221 30.40 30.00 -1.36
C PRO A 221 29.34 30.45 -0.34
N GLU A 222 29.75 31.47 0.39
CA GLU A 222 29.01 32.32 1.30
C GLU A 222 27.82 32.98 0.59
N GLN A 223 26.58 32.72 1.04
CA GLN A 223 25.40 33.45 0.59
C GLN A 223 24.53 33.88 1.78
N THR A 224 24.27 35.19 1.77
CA THR A 224 23.46 36.00 2.69
C THR A 224 21.97 35.64 2.69
N PRO A 225 21.23 35.84 3.81
CA PRO A 225 19.80 35.55 3.86
C PRO A 225 18.96 36.72 3.32
N THR A 226 18.32 36.53 2.17
CA THR A 226 17.15 37.31 1.78
C THR A 226 15.88 36.57 2.17
N ASN A 227 15.05 37.28 2.90
CA ASN A 227 13.78 36.87 3.48
C ASN A 227 12.69 37.02 2.39
N ASP A 228 12.35 35.93 1.70
CA ASP A 228 11.20 35.87 0.80
C ASP A 228 10.25 34.75 1.22
N SER A 229 8.99 35.15 1.42
CA SER A 229 7.88 34.26 1.72
C SER A 229 7.61 33.32 0.53
N PRO A 230 7.31 32.03 0.75
CA PRO A 230 7.06 31.11 -0.35
C PRO A 230 5.69 31.40 -0.98
N GLN A 231 5.72 32.11 -2.10
CA GLN A 231 4.62 32.19 -3.04
C GLN A 231 4.56 30.84 -3.78
N TRP A 232 3.51 30.06 -3.52
CA TRP A 232 3.31 28.75 -4.11
C TRP A 232 3.15 28.90 -5.63
N GLU A 233 4.13 28.43 -6.40
CA GLU A 233 3.97 28.21 -7.84
C GLU A 233 3.42 26.79 -8.06
N PRO A 234 2.35 26.61 -8.85
CA PRO A 234 1.87 25.28 -9.20
C PRO A 234 2.88 24.57 -10.12
N ASP A 235 3.28 23.34 -9.77
CA ASP A 235 4.15 22.48 -10.58
C ASP A 235 3.70 22.42 -12.05
N PRO A 236 4.54 22.85 -13.01
CA PRO A 236 4.23 22.75 -14.42
C PRO A 236 4.78 21.44 -14.97
N GLN A 237 4.05 20.33 -14.79
CA GLN A 237 4.12 19.10 -15.63
C GLN A 237 3.24 17.98 -15.06
N THR A 238 1.92 18.15 -15.11
CA THR A 238 1.01 17.01 -15.29
C THR A 238 0.44 17.11 -16.69
N GLY A 239 0.60 16.06 -17.50
CA GLY A 239 0.17 16.04 -18.90
C GLY A 239 -1.27 16.55 -19.05
N SER A 240 -1.41 17.65 -19.77
CA SER A 240 -2.69 18.32 -20.03
C SER A 240 -3.58 17.43 -20.87
N CYS A 241 -4.69 16.98 -20.31
CA CYS A 241 -5.76 16.28 -21.02
C CYS A 241 -6.70 17.30 -21.69
N ASP A 242 -6.32 17.79 -22.88
CA ASP A 242 -7.15 18.73 -23.64
C ASP A 242 -8.39 18.06 -24.23
N ASN A 243 -9.55 18.46 -23.71
CA ASN A 243 -10.88 17.91 -23.96
C ASN A 243 -11.51 18.45 -25.26
N THR A 244 -10.92 18.16 -26.42
CA THR A 244 -11.45 18.64 -27.72
C THR A 244 -12.37 17.65 -28.46
N GLY A 245 -12.71 16.50 -27.86
CA GLY A 245 -13.38 15.38 -28.56
C GLY A 245 -14.88 15.13 -28.26
N ARG A 246 -15.61 16.03 -27.58
CA ARG A 246 -16.90 15.68 -26.94
C ARG A 246 -18.08 15.38 -27.88
N LYS A 247 -18.05 15.76 -29.17
CA LYS A 247 -19.21 15.62 -30.08
C LYS A 247 -19.25 14.34 -30.95
N SER A 248 -18.16 13.59 -31.09
CA SER A 248 -18.14 12.36 -31.93
C SER A 248 -18.40 11.05 -31.15
N ARG A 249 -18.44 11.10 -29.81
CA ARG A 249 -18.48 9.91 -28.94
C ARG A 249 -19.86 9.26 -28.77
N GLN A 250 -20.96 10.00 -28.95
CA GLN A 250 -22.31 9.45 -28.77
C GLN A 250 -22.70 8.45 -29.88
N GLN A 251 -22.23 8.67 -31.12
CA GLN A 251 -22.48 7.75 -32.25
C GLN A 251 -21.66 6.45 -32.18
N LYS A 252 -20.44 6.47 -31.62
CA LYS A 252 -19.63 5.24 -31.45
C LYS A 252 -20.18 4.33 -30.33
N ARG A 253 -20.75 4.90 -29.25
CA ARG A 253 -21.37 4.13 -28.14
C ARG A 253 -22.58 3.28 -28.57
N GLN A 254 -23.37 3.71 -29.58
CA GLN A 254 -24.47 2.90 -30.11
C GLN A 254 -24.02 1.68 -30.92
N LYS A 255 -22.93 1.80 -31.70
CA LYS A 255 -22.43 0.67 -32.51
C LYS A 255 -21.76 -0.42 -31.66
N GLY A 256 -21.03 -0.07 -30.60
CA GLY A 256 -20.35 -1.05 -29.74
C GLY A 256 -21.32 -1.92 -28.91
N ARG A 257 -22.43 -1.36 -28.41
CA ARG A 257 -23.44 -2.12 -27.64
C ARG A 257 -24.15 -3.20 -28.47
N ASN A 258 -24.32 -2.99 -29.77
CA ASN A 258 -24.92 -4.00 -30.65
C ASN A 258 -23.98 -5.18 -30.94
N GLN A 259 -22.66 -4.96 -30.87
CA GLN A 259 -21.68 -6.00 -31.16
C GLN A 259 -21.48 -6.94 -29.96
N ASN A 260 -21.48 -6.41 -28.74
CA ASN A 260 -21.39 -7.23 -27.51
C ASN A 260 -22.62 -8.13 -27.30
N ARG A 261 -23.83 -7.66 -27.61
CA ARG A 261 -25.05 -8.49 -27.51
C ARG A 261 -25.08 -9.66 -28.51
N ARG A 262 -24.32 -9.57 -29.60
CA ARG A 262 -24.19 -10.65 -30.59
C ARG A 262 -23.27 -11.76 -30.08
N ILE A 263 -22.13 -11.38 -29.50
CA ILE A 263 -21.14 -12.32 -28.93
C ILE A 263 -21.74 -13.07 -27.73
N GLU A 264 -22.50 -12.39 -26.87
CA GLU A 264 -23.18 -13.07 -25.75
C GLU A 264 -24.25 -14.06 -26.21
N ARG A 265 -24.89 -13.85 -27.38
CA ARG A 265 -25.88 -14.81 -27.90
C ARG A 265 -25.24 -16.08 -28.45
N GLU A 266 -24.12 -15.94 -29.15
CA GLU A 266 -23.40 -17.08 -29.74
C GLU A 266 -22.77 -17.98 -28.66
N ASN A 267 -22.41 -17.43 -27.50
CA ASN A 267 -21.79 -18.19 -26.40
C ASN A 267 -22.77 -19.03 -25.55
N TRP A 268 -24.09 -18.82 -25.67
CA TRP A 268 -25.09 -19.62 -24.93
C TRP A 268 -25.62 -20.82 -25.73
N GLU A 269 -25.41 -20.88 -27.04
CA GLU A 269 -25.92 -21.98 -27.89
C GLU A 269 -24.94 -23.17 -28.03
N GLU A 270 -23.68 -23.05 -27.56
CA GLU A 270 -22.67 -24.13 -27.62
C GLU A 270 -22.60 -25.01 -26.35
N THR A 271 -23.56 -24.88 -25.42
CA THR A 271 -23.56 -25.62 -24.14
C THR A 271 -24.67 -26.66 -23.95
N ASP A 272 -25.44 -26.97 -25.00
CA ASP A 272 -26.38 -28.11 -25.07
C ASP A 272 -25.90 -29.17 -26.07
#